data_AF-A0A1J5I4A7-F1
#
_entry.id   AF-A0A1J5I4A7-F1
#
_cell.length_a   1.000
_cell.length_b   1.000
_cell.length_c   1.000
_cell.angle_alpha   90.00
_cell.angle_beta   90.00
_cell.angle_gamma   90.00
#
_symmetry.space_group_name_H-M   'P 1'
#
loop_
_entity.id
_entity.type
_entity.pdbx_description
1 polymer ?
#
loop_
_entity_poly.entity_id
_entity_poly.type
_entity_poly.pdbx_seq_one_letter_code
_entity_poly.pdbx_strand_id
1 'polypeptide(L)' 'MRCVECNYEAPVNKFRYLYNARIDDSISMRQCPKCMAWLIVDEFSGEVKQKAESGESPWGKSSGL' A
#
# COMPACT_ATOMS: atom_id res chain seq x y z
N MET A 1 -1.45 2.16 11.75
CA MET A 1 -0.61 2.26 10.55
C MET A 1 -0.04 3.67 10.43
N ARG A 2 1.25 3.81 10.10
CA ARG A 2 1.91 5.10 9.89
C ARG A 2 2.35 5.25 8.44
N CYS A 3 1.98 6.35 7.80
CA CYS A 3 2.43 6.69 6.46
C CYS A 3 3.92 7.02 6.47
N VAL A 4 4.71 6.31 5.66
CA VAL A 4 6.17 6.52 5.55
C VAL A 4 6.53 7.85 4.89
N GLU A 5 5.62 8.45 4.10
CA GLU A 5 5.86 9.71 3.39
C GLU A 5 5.63 10.95 4.26
N CYS A 6 4.47 11.03 4.95
CA CYS A 6 4.04 12.24 5.66
C CYS A 6 3.92 12.05 7.17
N ASN A 7 4.33 10.89 7.70
CA ASN A 7 4.23 10.51 9.11
C ASN A 7 2.81 10.56 9.70
N TYR A 8 1.77 10.58 8.87
CA TYR A 8 0.39 10.49 9.34
C TYR A 8 0.12 9.10 9.94
N GLU A 9 -0.38 9.09 11.18
CA GLU A 9 -0.69 7.86 11.90
C GLU A 9 -2.21 7.74 12.12
N ALA A 10 -2.78 6.62 11.68
CA ALA A 10 -4.18 6.30 11.86
C ALA A 10 -4.42 4.78 11.74
N PRO A 11 -5.60 4.28 12.14
CA PRO A 11 -6.01 2.91 11.86
C PRO A 11 -6.01 2.63 10.34
N VAL A 12 -5.72 1.38 9.94
CA VAL A 12 -5.57 1.01 8.52
C VAL A 12 -6.83 1.35 7.71
N ASN A 13 -8.02 1.22 8.28
CA ASN A 13 -9.31 1.52 7.65
C ASN A 13 -9.54 3.01 7.31
N LYS A 14 -8.70 3.93 7.82
CA LYS A 14 -8.69 5.35 7.43
C LYS A 14 -7.91 5.60 6.15
N PHE A 15 -7.08 4.64 5.73
CA PHE A 15 -6.38 4.68 4.46
C PHE A 15 -7.26 4.03 3.41
N ARG A 16 -7.46 4.74 2.30
CA ARG A 16 -8.36 4.31 1.23
C ARG A 16 -7.78 3.06 0.58
N TYR A 17 -8.50 1.95 0.67
CA TYR A 17 -8.15 0.74 -0.06
C TYR A 17 -8.24 0.97 -1.57
N LEU A 18 -7.18 0.63 -2.31
CA LEU A 18 -7.15 0.73 -3.77
C LEU A 18 -7.40 -0.64 -4.38
N TYR A 19 -6.46 -1.57 -4.21
CA TYR A 19 -6.59 -2.95 -4.69
C TYR A 19 -5.57 -3.89 -4.03
N ASN A 20 -5.84 -5.18 -4.13
CA ASN A 20 -4.89 -6.26 -3.92
C ASN A 20 -4.70 -6.97 -5.29
N ALA A 21 -3.46 -7.20 -5.71
CA ALA A 21 -3.14 -7.78 -7.01
C ALA A 21 -2.97 -9.31 -6.98
N ARG A 22 -2.78 -9.96 -5.82
CA ARG A 22 -2.83 -11.42 -5.70
C ARG A 22 -3.77 -11.85 -4.59
N ILE A 23 -4.64 -12.79 -4.95
CA ILE A 23 -5.65 -13.35 -4.05
C ILE A 23 -5.01 -14.16 -2.91
N ASP A 24 -3.81 -14.71 -3.14
CA ASP A 24 -3.05 -15.53 -2.19
C ASP A 24 -2.10 -14.74 -1.27
N ASP A 25 -2.03 -13.40 -1.39
CA ASP A 25 -1.13 -12.57 -0.61
C ASP A 25 -1.87 -11.55 0.26
N SER A 26 -1.31 -11.27 1.44
CA SER A 26 -1.85 -10.28 2.38
C SER A 26 -1.40 -8.85 2.05
N ILE A 27 -0.65 -8.66 0.97
CA ILE A 27 -0.22 -7.34 0.50
C ILE A 27 -1.40 -6.62 -0.18
N SER A 28 -1.67 -5.38 0.21
CA SER A 28 -2.63 -4.52 -0.46
C SER A 28 -1.99 -3.16 -0.78
N MET A 29 -2.60 -2.43 -1.72
CA MET A 29 -2.25 -1.05 -1.95
C MET A 29 -3.32 -0.13 -1.38
N ARG A 30 -2.89 0.82 -0.54
CA ARG A 30 -3.75 1.81 0.11
C ARG A 30 -3.24 3.22 -0.12
N GLN A 31 -4.14 4.18 -0.18
CA GLN A 31 -3.82 5.60 -0.31
C GLN A 31 -3.92 6.32 1.03
N CYS A 32 -2.90 7.13 1.35
CA CYS A 32 -2.91 8.01 2.51
C CYS A 32 -3.94 9.15 2.33
N PRO A 33 -4.82 9.41 3.31
CA PRO A 33 -5.79 10.50 3.19
C PRO A 33 -5.16 11.90 3.35
N LYS A 34 -3.94 12.00 3.89
CA LYS A 34 -3.28 13.28 4.16
C LYS A 34 -2.42 13.77 3.00
N CYS A 35 -1.55 12.91 2.45
CA CYS A 35 -0.63 13.27 1.37
C CYS A 35 -0.97 12.61 0.03
N MET A 36 -2.04 11.80 -0.03
CA MET A 36 -2.46 11.07 -1.22
C MET A 36 -1.43 10.05 -1.76
N ALA A 37 -0.33 9.82 -1.05
CA ALA A 37 0.66 8.81 -1.43
C ALA A 37 0.06 7.41 -1.40
N TRP A 38 0.48 6.58 -2.36
CA TRP A 38 0.14 5.17 -2.42
C TRP A 38 1.14 4.39 -1.59
N LEU A 39 0.63 3.47 -0.77
CA LEU A 39 1.35 2.73 0.24
C LEU A 39 1.08 1.25 0.02
N ILE A 40 2.13 0.45 0.13
CA ILE A 40 2.07 -1.00 0.09
C ILE A 40 1.96 -1.45 1.54
N VAL A 41 0.87 -2.13 1.86
CA VAL A 41 0.47 -2.46 3.21
C VAL A 41 0.36 -3.97 3.34
N ASP A 42 0.90 -4.51 4.42
CA ASP A 42 0.64 -5.88 4.83
C ASP A 42 -0.62 -5.89 5.70
N GLU A 43 -1.69 -6.51 5.21
CA GLU A 43 -2.99 -6.53 5.90
C GLU A 43 -2.98 -7.44 7.14
N PHE A 44 -2.03 -8.37 7.23
CA PHE A 44 -1.91 -9.28 8.37
C PHE A 44 -1.26 -8.58 9.56
N SER A 45 -0.18 -7.82 9.34
CA SER A 45 0.47 -7.02 10.39
C SER A 45 -0.09 -5.60 10.53
N GLY A 46 -0.79 -5.09 9.52
CA GLY A 46 -1.32 -3.72 9.48
C GLY A 46 -0.24 -2.64 9.29
N GLU A 47 0.93 -3.03 8.77
CA GLU A 47 2.11 -2.18 8.61
C GLU A 47 2.32 -1.75 7.16
N VAL A 48 2.86 -0.54 6.98
CA VAL A 48 3.33 -0.10 5.67
C VAL A 48 4.69 -0.73 5.41
N LYS A 49 4.80 -1.51 4.33
CA LYS A 49 6.09 -2.05 3.86
C LYS A 49 6.91 -0.95 3.19
N GLN A 50 6.29 -0.22 2.26
CA GLN A 50 6.93 0.88 1.53
C GLN A 50 5.91 1.79 0.84
N LYS A 51 6.37 2.93 0.31
CA LYS A 51 5.61 3.75 -0.63
C LYS A 51 5.58 3.06 -2.01
N ALA A 52 4.45 3.09 -2.71
CA ALA A 52 4.41 2.74 -4.12
C ALA A 52 4.79 3.95 -4.98
N GLU A 53 5.75 3.77 -5.87
CA GLU A 53 6.05 4.75 -6.92
C GLU A 53 5.11 4.57 -8.12
N SER A 54 4.91 5.64 -8.89
CA SER A 54 4.05 5.61 -10.08
C SER A 54 4.55 4.58 -11.09
N GLY A 55 3.81 3.47 -11.24
CA GLY A 55 4.18 2.34 -12.12
C GLY A 55 4.91 1.20 -11.43
N GLU A 56 5.24 1.33 -10.14
CA GLU A 56 5.83 0.26 -9.35
C GLU A 56 4.72 -0.55 -8.66
N SER A 57 4.67 -1.85 -8.98
CA SER A 57 3.83 -2.81 -8.29
C SER A 57 4.73 -3.65 -7.37
N PRO A 58 4.40 -3.80 -6.07
CA PRO A 58 5.21 -4.61 -5.14
C PRO A 58 5.28 -6.10 -5.53
N TRP A 59 4.41 -6.49 -6.45
CA TRP A 59 4.19 -7.84 -6.96
C TRP A 59 5.22 -8.27 -8.02
N GLY A 60 6.22 -7.43 -8.30
CA GLY A 60 7.20 -7.59 -9.37
C GLY A 60 6.77 -6.88 -10.66
N LYS A 61 7.74 -6.51 -11.52
CA LYS A 61 7.43 -6.04 -12.87
C LYS A 61 6.63 -7.12 -13.57
N SER A 62 5.49 -6.77 -14.15
CA SER A 62 4.83 -7.62 -15.14
C SER A 62 5.84 -7.84 -16.26
N SER A 63 6.51 -9.00 -16.26
CA SER A 63 7.20 -9.47 -17.44
C SER A 63 6.12 -9.62 -18.49
N GLY A 64 6.03 -8.65 -19.39
CA GLY A 64 5.06 -8.66 -20.48
C GLY A 64 5.15 -9.98 -21.23
N LEU A 65 3.98 -10.55 -21.52
CA LEU A 65 3.82 -11.55 -22.57
C LEU A 65 3.94 -10.85 -23.94
#